data_AF-A0A2G6YZU7-F1
#
_entry.id   AF-A0A2G6YZU7-F1
#
_cell.length_a   1.000
_cell.length_b   1.000
_cell.length_c   1.000
_cell.angle_alpha   90.00
_cell.angle_beta   90.00
_cell.angle_gamma   90.00
#
_symmetry.space_group_name_H-M   'P 1'
#
loop_
_entity.id
_entity.type
_entity.pdbx_description
1 polymer ?
#
loop_
_entity_poly.entity_id
_entity_poly.type
_entity_poly.pdbx_seq_one_letter_code
_entity_poly.pdbx_strand_id
1 'polypeptide(L)' 'MSRQSDNDNHANQCNPNHDEYWHSRGEDDRPDDWEDRITQDDNED' A
#
# COMPACT_ATOMS: atom_id res chain seq x y z
N MET A 1 17.20 -9.02 -3.26
CA MET A 1 16.29 -9.41 -4.36
C MET A 1 15.72 -8.12 -4.94
N SER A 2 15.59 -8.07 -6.26
CA SER A 2 15.53 -6.84 -7.06
C SER A 2 14.36 -5.92 -6.70
N ARG A 3 14.67 -4.65 -6.42
CA ARG A 3 13.76 -3.49 -6.26
C ARG A 3 12.96 -3.14 -7.53
N GLN A 4 12.84 -4.10 -8.44
CA GLN A 4 12.09 -3.97 -9.69
C GLN A 4 10.60 -4.12 -9.41
N SER A 5 10.18 -4.96 -8.44
CA SER A 5 8.77 -5.11 -8.11
C SER A 5 8.11 -3.79 -7.69
N ASP A 6 8.84 -2.91 -7.00
CA ASP A 6 8.34 -1.58 -6.61
C ASP A 6 8.26 -0.60 -7.79
N ASN A 7 9.17 -0.71 -8.77
CA ASN A 7 9.23 0.19 -9.93
C ASN A 7 8.38 -0.29 -11.12
N ASP A 8 8.17 -1.59 -11.26
CA ASP A 8 7.31 -2.20 -12.28
C ASP A 8 5.85 -2.29 -11.82
N ASN A 9 5.51 -1.71 -10.66
CA ASN A 9 4.15 -1.59 -10.19
C ASN A 9 3.41 -0.43 -10.88
N HIS A 10 3.14 -0.60 -12.17
CA HIS A 10 2.32 0.32 -12.95
C HIS A 10 0.89 0.50 -12.39
N ALA A 11 0.44 -0.45 -11.56
CA ALA A 11 -0.90 -0.49 -11.00
C ALA A 11 -0.98 0.16 -9.60
N ASN A 12 0.09 0.77 -9.07
CA ASN A 12 0.14 1.36 -7.73
C ASN A 12 -0.31 0.43 -6.57
N GLN A 13 -0.32 -0.89 -6.78
CA GLN A 13 -0.81 -1.87 -5.80
C GLN A 13 0.08 -1.99 -4.55
N CYS A 14 1.30 -1.45 -4.59
CA CYS A 14 2.26 -1.37 -3.48
C CYS A 14 2.39 0.06 -2.96
N ASN A 15 1.51 0.98 -3.37
CA ASN A 15 1.51 2.36 -2.92
C ASN A 15 0.29 2.62 -2.03
N PRO A 16 0.45 2.71 -0.70
CA PRO A 16 -0.66 2.95 0.22
C PRO A 16 -1.37 4.29 0.03
N ASN A 17 -0.76 5.21 -0.70
CA ASN A 17 -1.39 6.47 -1.11
C ASN A 17 -2.43 6.29 -2.24
N HIS A 18 -2.53 5.09 -2.83
CA HIS A 18 -3.43 4.81 -3.95
C HIS A 18 -4.49 3.78 -3.58
N ASP A 19 -5.69 3.92 -4.13
CA ASP A 19 -6.83 3.05 -3.81
C ASP A 19 -6.57 1.59 -4.21
N GLU A 20 -5.84 1.33 -5.31
CA GLU A 20 -5.40 0.00 -5.75
C GLU A 20 -4.63 -0.80 -4.70
N TYR A 21 -3.89 -0.14 -3.79
CA TYR A 21 -3.25 -0.81 -2.66
C TYR A 21 -4.29 -1.38 -1.69
N TRP A 22 -5.33 -0.59 -1.40
CA TRP A 22 -6.41 -0.95 -0.48
C TRP A 22 -7.36 -1.98 -1.11
N HIS A 23 -7.69 -1.83 -2.39
CA HIS A 23 -8.43 -2.81 -3.18
C HIS A 23 -7.77 -4.19 -3.18
N SER A 24 -6.45 -4.24 -3.34
CA SER A 24 -5.70 -5.51 -3.30
C SER A 24 -5.76 -6.19 -1.92
N ARG A 25 -6.08 -5.44 -0.86
CA ARG A 25 -6.26 -5.92 0.51
C ARG A 25 -7.73 -6.23 0.85
N GLY A 26 -8.66 -5.98 -0.08
CA GLY A 26 -10.09 -6.21 0.09
C GLY A 26 -10.87 -5.02 0.65
N GLU A 27 -10.26 -3.83 0.65
CA GLU A 27 -10.92 -2.58 1.02
C GLU A 27 -11.47 -1.90 -0.24
N ASP A 28 -12.64 -1.27 -0.14
CA ASP A 28 -13.30 -0.64 -1.29
C ASP A 28 -12.63 0.67 -1.72
N ASP A 29 -11.93 1.38 -0.84
CA ASP A 29 -11.20 2.61 -1.14
C ASP A 29 -10.14 2.83 -0.06
N ARG A 30 -9.25 3.81 -0.26
CA ARG A 30 -8.31 4.22 0.79
C ARG A 30 -9.04 4.89 1.97
N PRO A 31 -8.83 4.43 3.22
CA PRO A 31 -9.34 5.09 4.42
C PRO A 31 -8.60 6.41 4.70
N ASP A 32 -9.25 7.38 5.33
CA ASP A 32 -8.60 8.66 5.71
C ASP A 32 -7.42 8.48 6.68
N ASP A 33 -7.51 7.51 7.59
CA ASP A 33 -6.44 7.17 8.57
C ASP A 33 -5.39 6.18 7.99
N TRP A 34 -5.24 6.12 6.66
CA TRP A 34 -4.31 5.20 6.02
C TRP A 34 -2.86 5.41 6.48
N GLU A 35 -2.42 6.65 6.71
CA GLU A 35 -1.06 6.95 7.17
C GLU A 35 -0.79 6.31 8.54
N ASP A 36 -1.74 6.39 9.48
CA ASP A 36 -1.60 5.81 10.81
C ASP A 36 -1.55 4.27 10.74
N ARG A 37 -2.40 3.67 9.89
CA ARG A 37 -2.42 2.21 9.64
C ARG A 37 -1.10 1.70 9.08
N ILE A 38 -0.52 2.39 8.11
CA ILE A 38 0.76 1.99 7.49
C ILE A 38 1.92 2.22 8.45
N THR A 39 1.89 3.32 9.20
CA THR A 39 2.90 3.58 10.21
C THR A 39 2.86 2.52 11.31
N GLN A 40 1.68 2.03 11.68
CA GLN A 40 1.53 0.93 12.64
C GLN A 40 2.04 -0.40 12.07
N ASP A 41 1.74 -0.72 10.81
CA ASP A 41 2.22 -1.94 10.10
C ASP A 41 3.76 -1.94 9.93
N ASP A 42 4.36 -0.78 9.66
CA ASP A 42 5.82 -0.62 9.48
C ASP A 42 6.61 -0.63 10.82
N ASN A 43 5.94 -0.32 11.94
CA ASN A 43 6.56 -0.37 13.28
C ASN A 43 6.49 -1.77 13.94
N GLU A 44 5.93 -2.78 13.26
CA GLU A 44 5.98 -4.19 13.67
C GLU A 44 7.16 -4.94 12.99
N ASP A 45 8.40 -4.59 13.34
CA ASP A 45 9.61 -5.43 13.17
C ASP A 45 10.65 -5.21 14.29
#